data_AF-A0A6B3DWC0-F1
#
_entry.id   AF-A0A6B3DWC0-F1
#
_cell.length_a   1.000
_cell.length_b   1.000
_cell.length_c   1.000
_cell.angle_alpha   90.00
_cell.angle_beta   90.00
_cell.angle_gamma   90.00
#
_symmetry.space_group_name_H-M   'P 1'
#
loop_
_entity.id
_entity.type
_entity.pdbx_description
1 polymer ?
#
loop_
_entity_poly.entity_id
_entity_poly.type
_entity_poly.pdbx_seq_one_letter_code
_entity_poly.pdbx_strand_id
1 'polypeptide(L)'
;LAGDGRARAAVEVLGVVDGQLADRPELVGALRIASALLSDWDSALRRDVYGLLRAAAARSPEPSGPAARALLVRHAATAGLVSARDAMRQVRELLAEPADALTEPFLLGTAAAVAQWADELDEADRLVDRGLAGQRPGLLHPMHQALLNTRADIEAARGRYGLLPAEPPVAFAAGPGNTHAHILLALVEQGRTAEARRLADAFDLGAAPDSFELNRFLYARGAQRAAEGDHAGALHDFLECGRRQAAREVVSPVVTPWRTAAAECRLALGGPREALALAEEELRLARVWDTPR
;
A
#
# COMPACT_ATOMS: atom_id res chain seq x y z
N LEU A 1 15.84 4.65 -7.23
CA LEU A 1 15.99 3.24 -7.68
C LEU A 1 14.66 2.50 -7.63
N ALA A 2 14.13 2.12 -6.45
CA ALA A 2 12.90 1.34 -6.38
C ALA A 2 11.69 2.06 -7.01
N GLY A 3 11.49 3.34 -6.68
CA GLY A 3 10.45 4.19 -7.29
C GLY A 3 10.63 4.50 -8.78
N ASP A 4 11.79 4.17 -9.36
CA ASP A 4 12.08 4.37 -10.78
C ASP A 4 11.97 3.05 -11.58
N GLY A 5 11.25 2.06 -11.05
CA GLY A 5 11.13 0.72 -11.66
C GLY A 5 12.39 -0.15 -11.54
N ARG A 6 13.36 0.22 -10.70
CA ARG A 6 14.61 -0.52 -10.47
C ARG A 6 14.65 -1.17 -9.08
N ALA A 7 13.51 -1.70 -8.63
CA ALA A 7 13.37 -2.34 -7.32
C ALA A 7 14.33 -3.53 -7.13
N ARG A 8 14.46 -4.37 -8.15
CA ARG A 8 15.39 -5.51 -8.16
C ARG A 8 16.85 -5.07 -7.96
N ALA A 9 17.29 -4.05 -8.70
CA ALA A 9 18.64 -3.51 -8.54
C ALA A 9 18.86 -2.90 -7.15
N ALA A 10 17.83 -2.25 -6.57
CA ALA A 10 17.92 -1.74 -5.20
C ALA A 10 18.11 -2.86 -4.18
N VAL A 11 17.33 -3.94 -4.27
CA VAL A 11 17.45 -5.11 -3.38
C VAL A 11 18.76 -5.86 -3.59
N GLU A 12 19.22 -6.01 -4.84
CA GLU A 12 20.53 -6.61 -5.14
C GLU A 12 21.68 -5.83 -4.51
N VAL A 13 21.65 -4.49 -4.57
CA VAL A 13 22.64 -3.64 -3.88
C VAL A 13 22.62 -3.87 -2.38
N LEU A 14 21.44 -3.95 -1.76
CA LEU A 14 21.33 -4.25 -0.32
C LEU A 14 21.87 -5.66 0.00
N GLY A 15 21.64 -6.64 -0.86
CA GLY A 15 22.15 -8.00 -0.69
C GLY A 15 23.68 -8.11 -0.82
N VAL A 16 24.30 -7.33 -1.71
CA VAL A 16 25.78 -7.26 -1.82
C VAL A 16 26.39 -6.68 -0.55
N VAL A 17 25.76 -5.64 0.02
CA VAL A 17 26.20 -5.01 1.27
C VAL A 17 25.97 -5.93 2.47
N ASP A 18 24.91 -6.74 2.49
CA ASP A 18 24.65 -7.75 3.53
C ASP A 18 25.83 -8.71 3.70
N GLY A 19 26.38 -9.21 2.58
CA GLY A 19 27.53 -10.12 2.58
C GLY A 19 28.83 -9.51 3.14
N GLN A 20 28.93 -8.18 3.18
CA GLN A 20 30.10 -7.45 3.69
C GLN A 20 29.94 -7.05 5.18
N LEU A 21 28.75 -7.20 5.75
CA LEU A 21 28.39 -6.77 7.10
C LEU A 21 28.06 -7.94 8.04
N ALA A 22 28.56 -9.14 7.73
CA ALA A 22 28.29 -10.35 8.52
C ALA A 22 28.64 -10.20 10.02
N ASP A 23 29.61 -9.35 10.35
CA ASP A 23 30.04 -9.05 11.73
C ASP A 23 29.14 -8.03 12.45
N ARG A 24 28.10 -7.50 11.79
CA ARG A 24 27.18 -6.47 12.31
C ARG A 24 25.71 -6.90 12.18
N PRO A 25 25.23 -7.82 13.04
CA PRO A 25 23.91 -8.43 12.91
C PRO A 25 22.74 -7.43 12.94
N GLU A 26 22.91 -6.30 13.63
CA GLU A 26 21.93 -5.20 13.67
C GLU A 26 21.72 -4.53 12.29
N LEU A 27 22.80 -4.35 11.52
CA LEU A 27 22.72 -3.77 10.17
C LEU A 27 22.11 -4.76 9.17
N VAL A 28 22.49 -6.04 9.28
CA VAL A 28 21.92 -7.14 8.48
C VAL A 28 20.39 -7.20 8.66
N GLY A 29 19.91 -7.09 9.90
CA GLY A 29 18.47 -7.04 10.20
C GLY A 29 17.77 -5.86 9.52
N ALA A 30 18.33 -4.65 9.64
CA ALA A 30 17.79 -3.45 9.02
C ALA A 30 17.78 -3.54 7.48
N LEU A 31 18.83 -4.09 6.86
CA LEU A 31 18.91 -4.27 5.40
C LEU A 31 17.86 -5.26 4.89
N ARG A 32 17.58 -6.35 5.62
CA ARG A 32 16.52 -7.31 5.26
C ARG A 32 15.13 -6.68 5.33
N ILE A 33 14.87 -5.87 6.36
CA ILE A 33 13.62 -5.12 6.51
C ILE A 33 13.49 -4.08 5.38
N ALA A 34 14.57 -3.38 5.05
CA ALA A 34 14.61 -2.43 3.94
C ALA A 34 14.34 -3.12 2.60
N SER A 35 14.95 -4.28 2.34
CA SER A 35 14.70 -5.08 1.14
C SER A 35 13.24 -5.52 1.03
N ALA A 36 12.62 -5.91 2.14
CA ALA A 36 11.20 -6.26 2.18
C ALA A 36 10.30 -5.07 1.84
N LEU A 37 10.58 -3.89 2.38
CA LEU A 37 9.84 -2.68 2.04
C LEU A 37 10.03 -2.30 0.55
N LEU A 38 11.26 -2.35 0.04
CA LEU A 38 11.56 -1.98 -1.34
C LEU A 38 11.03 -3.00 -2.35
N SER A 39 10.83 -4.25 -1.92
CA SER A 39 10.18 -5.27 -2.74
C SER A 39 8.74 -4.92 -3.11
N ASP A 40 8.08 -4.00 -2.37
CA ASP A 40 6.71 -3.56 -2.69
C ASP A 40 6.58 -2.93 -4.09
N TRP A 41 7.70 -2.53 -4.69
CA TRP A 41 7.78 -1.94 -6.02
C TRP A 41 7.96 -2.98 -7.14
N ASP A 42 7.97 -4.28 -6.84
CA ASP A 42 8.04 -5.35 -7.85
C ASP A 42 7.27 -6.59 -7.36
N SER A 43 6.28 -7.02 -8.13
CA SER A 43 5.39 -8.12 -7.73
C SER A 43 6.09 -9.46 -7.53
N ALA A 44 7.09 -9.79 -8.36
CA ALA A 44 7.82 -11.04 -8.24
C ALA A 44 8.76 -11.00 -7.04
N LEU A 45 9.50 -9.90 -6.90
CA LEU A 45 10.43 -9.68 -5.81
C LEU A 45 9.73 -9.68 -4.45
N ARG A 46 8.53 -9.09 -4.36
CA ARG A 46 7.73 -9.10 -3.13
C ARG A 46 7.41 -10.51 -2.66
N ARG A 47 6.96 -11.39 -3.57
CA ARG A 47 6.63 -12.78 -3.20
C ARG A 47 7.84 -13.53 -2.67
N ASP A 48 8.99 -13.38 -3.32
CA ASP A 48 10.23 -14.05 -2.91
C ASP A 48 10.71 -13.54 -1.54
N VAL A 49 10.76 -12.22 -1.34
CA VAL A 49 11.25 -11.62 -0.10
C VAL A 49 10.32 -11.92 1.08
N TYR A 50 9.00 -11.81 0.90
CA TYR A 50 8.04 -12.17 1.96
C TYR A 50 8.02 -13.68 2.23
N GLY A 51 8.21 -14.53 1.20
CA GLY A 51 8.39 -15.96 1.39
C GLY A 51 9.59 -16.29 2.28
N LEU A 52 10.73 -15.64 2.04
CA LEU A 52 11.94 -15.77 2.87
C LEU A 52 11.72 -15.27 4.30
N LEU A 53 11.06 -14.12 4.47
CA LEU A 53 10.73 -13.57 5.80
C LEU A 53 9.83 -14.52 6.60
N ARG A 54 8.76 -15.05 5.98
CA ARG A 54 7.86 -16.03 6.62
C ARG A 54 8.60 -17.30 7.03
N ALA A 55 9.44 -17.83 6.13
CA ALA A 55 10.22 -19.03 6.40
C ALA A 55 11.24 -18.81 7.52
N ALA A 56 11.85 -17.62 7.62
CA ALA A 56 12.74 -17.26 8.71
C ALA A 56 12.01 -17.18 10.06
N ALA A 57 10.87 -16.50 10.11
CA ALA A 57 10.05 -16.38 11.31
C ALA A 57 9.53 -17.73 11.82
N ALA A 58 9.18 -18.65 10.92
CA ALA A 58 8.74 -20.00 11.27
C ALA A 58 9.87 -20.87 11.90
N ARG A 59 11.14 -20.62 11.54
CA ARG A 59 12.28 -21.35 12.09
C ARG A 59 12.74 -20.82 13.45
N SER A 60 12.62 -19.52 13.68
CA SER A 60 12.98 -18.87 14.96
C SER A 60 12.23 -17.54 15.10
N PRO A 61 11.26 -17.40 16.02
CA PRO A 61 10.51 -16.16 16.23
C PRO A 61 11.34 -15.03 16.88
N GLU A 62 12.25 -15.37 17.79
CA GLU A 62 13.01 -14.41 18.61
C GLU A 62 14.03 -13.52 17.84
N PRO A 63 14.72 -13.96 16.77
CA PRO A 63 15.68 -13.10 16.05
C PRO A 63 15.04 -12.08 15.10
N SER A 64 13.75 -12.23 14.77
CA SER A 64 13.01 -11.25 13.97
C SER A 64 12.50 -10.13 14.88
N GLY A 65 13.33 -9.10 15.08
CA GLY A 65 12.97 -7.91 15.88
C GLY A 65 11.60 -7.31 15.48
N PRO A 66 11.01 -6.44 16.32
CA PRO A 66 9.60 -6.05 16.22
C PRO A 66 9.19 -5.49 14.85
N ALA A 67 10.09 -4.77 14.17
CA ALA A 67 9.86 -4.26 12.81
C ALA A 67 9.63 -5.37 11.75
N ALA A 68 10.38 -6.48 11.81
CA ALA A 68 10.21 -7.59 10.88
C ALA A 68 8.87 -8.33 11.11
N ARG A 69 8.51 -8.53 12.38
CA ARG A 69 7.20 -9.10 12.76
C ARG A 69 6.03 -8.18 12.35
N ALA A 70 6.19 -6.87 12.47
CA ALA A 70 5.18 -5.91 12.01
C ALA A 70 4.95 -6.02 10.48
N LEU A 71 6.00 -6.21 9.68
CA LEU A 71 5.85 -6.44 8.24
C LEU A 71 5.06 -7.71 7.92
N LEU A 72 5.20 -8.76 8.73
CA LEU A 72 4.40 -9.99 8.59
C LEU A 72 2.93 -9.73 8.94
N VAL A 73 2.64 -8.94 9.98
CA VAL A 73 1.27 -8.50 10.30
C VAL A 73 0.66 -7.70 9.15
N ARG A 74 1.40 -6.72 8.61
CA ARG A 74 0.97 -5.95 7.43
C ARG A 74 0.67 -6.86 6.23
N HIS A 75 1.54 -7.83 5.98
CA HIS A 75 1.33 -8.79 4.91
C HIS A 75 0.05 -9.63 5.13
N ALA A 76 -0.13 -10.19 6.32
CA ALA A 76 -1.33 -10.95 6.67
C ALA A 76 -2.61 -10.12 6.51
N ALA A 77 -2.57 -8.83 6.89
CA ALA A 77 -3.68 -7.90 6.69
C ALA A 77 -4.01 -7.73 5.19
N THR A 78 -3.00 -7.47 4.36
CA THR A 78 -3.21 -7.32 2.90
C THR A 78 -3.63 -8.62 2.21
N ALA A 79 -3.21 -9.76 2.74
CA ALA A 79 -3.53 -11.09 2.20
C ALA A 79 -4.91 -11.62 2.68
N GLY A 80 -5.64 -10.86 3.50
CA GLY A 80 -6.95 -11.27 4.02
C GLY A 80 -6.87 -12.47 4.96
N LEU A 81 -5.81 -12.54 5.78
CA LEU A 81 -5.53 -13.66 6.69
C LEU A 81 -5.77 -13.35 8.17
N VAL A 82 -6.02 -12.08 8.51
CA VAL A 82 -6.14 -11.61 9.89
C VAL A 82 -7.22 -10.53 9.97
N SER A 83 -7.89 -10.44 11.12
CA SER A 83 -8.83 -9.36 11.42
C SER A 83 -8.11 -8.06 11.78
N ALA A 84 -8.79 -6.92 11.63
CA ALA A 84 -8.29 -5.62 12.06
C ALA A 84 -7.96 -5.64 13.55
N ARG A 85 -8.84 -6.24 14.37
CA ARG A 85 -8.63 -6.38 15.82
C ARG A 85 -7.36 -7.16 16.15
N ASP A 86 -7.14 -8.31 15.52
CA ASP A 86 -5.96 -9.14 15.78
C ASP A 86 -4.68 -8.52 15.22
N ALA A 87 -4.75 -7.84 14.08
CA ALA A 87 -3.63 -7.09 13.51
C ALA A 87 -3.24 -5.93 14.43
N MET A 88 -4.21 -5.15 14.91
CA MET A 88 -4.00 -4.04 15.85
C MET A 88 -3.46 -4.50 17.19
N ARG A 89 -3.97 -5.62 17.74
CA ARG A 89 -3.40 -6.23 18.95
C ARG A 89 -1.90 -6.51 18.76
N GLN A 90 -1.54 -7.22 17.69
CA GLN A 90 -0.16 -7.59 17.42
C GLN A 90 0.76 -6.38 17.22
N VAL A 91 0.36 -5.38 16.42
CA VAL A 91 1.23 -4.20 16.22
C VAL A 91 1.39 -3.38 17.50
N ARG A 92 0.35 -3.28 18.35
CA ARG A 92 0.46 -2.60 19.66
C ARG A 92 1.39 -3.34 20.62
N GLU A 93 1.34 -4.68 20.64
CA GLU A 93 2.29 -5.51 21.39
C GLU A 93 3.72 -5.27 20.91
N LEU A 94 3.96 -5.28 19.60
CA LEU A 94 5.28 -5.03 18.99
C LEU A 94 5.79 -3.61 19.26
N LEU A 95 4.91 -2.61 19.32
CA LEU A 95 5.25 -1.22 19.65
C LEU A 95 5.66 -1.01 21.11
N ALA A 96 5.26 -1.91 22.01
CA ALA A 96 5.67 -1.90 23.41
C ALA A 96 7.06 -2.54 23.63
N GLU A 97 7.55 -3.29 22.65
CA GLU A 97 8.89 -3.89 22.71
C GLU A 97 9.98 -2.84 22.42
N PRO A 98 11.19 -2.98 23.00
CA PRO A 98 12.33 -2.17 22.62
C PRO A 98 12.66 -2.31 21.13
N ALA A 99 12.74 -1.19 20.41
CA ALA A 99 13.13 -1.15 19.02
C ALA A 99 14.51 -0.49 18.86
N ASP A 100 15.34 -1.05 17.97
CA ASP A 100 16.60 -0.43 17.58
C ASP A 100 16.34 0.83 16.72
N ALA A 101 17.16 1.87 16.89
CA ALA A 101 16.98 3.15 16.21
C ALA A 101 16.97 3.04 14.66
N LEU A 102 17.63 2.04 14.08
CA LEU A 102 17.63 1.79 12.64
C LEU A 102 16.37 1.07 12.16
N THR A 103 15.70 0.34 13.04
CA THR A 103 14.51 -0.46 12.71
C THR A 103 13.19 0.18 13.17
N GLU A 104 13.24 1.08 14.15
CA GLU A 104 12.10 1.79 14.70
C GLU A 104 11.28 2.53 13.63
N PRO A 105 11.86 3.25 12.65
CA PRO A 105 11.06 3.86 11.60
C PRO A 105 10.24 2.84 10.83
N PHE A 106 10.80 1.65 10.54
CA PHE A 106 10.06 0.59 9.85
C PHE A 106 8.89 0.06 10.67
N LEU A 107 9.08 -0.13 11.98
CA LEU A 107 8.01 -0.51 12.89
C LEU A 107 6.89 0.52 12.89
N LEU A 108 7.24 1.81 13.06
CA LEU A 108 6.27 2.91 13.11
C LEU A 108 5.47 3.07 11.82
N GLY A 109 6.14 3.10 10.67
CA GLY A 109 5.44 3.25 9.39
C GLY A 109 4.59 2.02 9.04
N THR A 110 5.03 0.83 9.41
CA THR A 110 4.24 -0.39 9.20
C THR A 110 3.01 -0.42 10.10
N ALA A 111 3.16 -0.08 11.38
CA ALA A 111 2.06 0.01 12.32
C ALA A 111 1.07 1.12 11.93
N ALA A 112 1.56 2.27 11.46
CA ALA A 112 0.71 3.36 10.97
C ALA A 112 -0.17 2.92 9.80
N ALA A 113 0.38 2.19 8.82
CA ALA A 113 -0.40 1.67 7.70
C ALA A 113 -1.48 0.67 8.16
N VAL A 114 -1.15 -0.24 9.08
CA VAL A 114 -2.13 -1.19 9.65
C VAL A 114 -3.22 -0.46 10.44
N ALA A 115 -2.85 0.54 11.24
CA ALA A 115 -3.81 1.37 11.98
C ALA A 115 -4.72 2.17 11.04
N GLN A 116 -4.17 2.73 9.95
CA GLN A 116 -4.96 3.41 8.92
C GLN A 116 -6.00 2.48 8.30
N TRP A 117 -5.62 1.25 7.95
CA TRP A 117 -6.51 0.23 7.42
C TRP A 117 -7.56 -0.23 8.44
N ALA A 118 -7.23 -0.23 9.73
CA ALA A 118 -8.15 -0.61 10.80
C ALA A 118 -9.11 0.53 11.21
N ASP A 119 -9.09 1.65 10.49
CA ASP A 119 -9.82 2.90 10.81
C ASP A 119 -9.47 3.49 12.19
N GLU A 120 -8.31 3.12 12.75
CA GLU A 120 -7.71 3.67 13.97
C GLU A 120 -6.93 4.95 13.64
N LEU A 121 -7.59 5.90 12.96
CA LEU A 121 -6.94 7.01 12.25
C LEU A 121 -6.12 7.92 13.19
N ASP A 122 -6.55 8.15 14.42
CA ASP A 122 -5.83 8.98 15.39
C ASP A 122 -4.59 8.30 15.96
N GLU A 123 -4.57 6.96 16.02
CA GLU A 123 -3.35 6.21 16.34
C GLU A 123 -2.40 6.19 15.14
N ALA A 124 -2.93 5.99 13.94
CA ALA A 124 -2.15 6.07 12.70
C ALA A 124 -1.44 7.42 12.55
N ASP A 125 -2.14 8.54 12.79
CA ASP A 125 -1.60 9.90 12.70
C ASP A 125 -0.44 10.11 13.70
N ARG A 126 -0.63 9.69 14.96
CA ARG A 126 0.43 9.74 16.00
C ARG A 126 1.66 8.92 15.64
N LEU A 127 1.46 7.74 15.05
CA LEU A 127 2.55 6.88 14.59
C LEU A 127 3.30 7.49 13.40
N VAL A 128 2.58 8.11 12.46
CA VAL A 128 3.17 8.87 11.35
C VAL A 128 4.03 10.01 11.88
N ASP A 129 3.50 10.84 12.78
CA ASP A 129 4.20 11.98 13.35
C ASP A 129 5.46 11.58 14.08
N ARG A 130 5.39 10.53 14.92
CA ARG A 130 6.56 9.97 15.61
C ARG A 130 7.60 9.45 14.60
N GLY A 131 7.15 8.74 13.56
CA GLY A 131 8.02 8.17 12.53
C GLY A 131 8.73 9.23 11.70
N LEU A 132 8.08 10.35 11.39
CA LEU A 132 8.67 11.46 10.65
C LEU A 132 9.59 12.31 11.53
N ALA A 133 9.21 12.59 12.79
CA ALA A 133 10.01 13.36 13.72
C ALA A 133 11.32 12.65 14.11
N GLY A 134 11.32 11.31 14.14
CA GLY A 134 12.51 10.50 14.41
C GLY A 134 13.52 10.44 13.26
N GLN A 135 13.16 10.89 12.05
CA GLN A 135 14.05 10.82 10.90
C GLN A 135 15.02 11.99 10.85
N ARG A 136 16.31 11.67 10.63
CA ARG A 136 17.36 12.69 10.50
C ARG A 136 17.32 13.28 9.07
N PRO A 137 17.30 14.61 8.90
CA PRO A 137 17.19 15.27 7.59
C PRO A 137 18.24 14.88 6.54
N GLY A 138 19.38 14.31 6.94
CA GLY A 138 20.44 13.84 6.04
C GLY A 138 20.37 12.36 5.65
N LEU A 139 19.43 11.58 6.21
CA LEU A 139 19.30 10.15 5.92
C LEU A 139 18.06 9.90 5.07
N LEU A 140 18.25 9.49 3.81
CA LEU A 140 17.16 9.05 2.93
C LEU A 140 16.64 7.69 3.37
N HIS A 141 15.85 7.67 4.46
CA HIS A 141 15.28 6.44 4.98
C HIS A 141 14.11 5.97 4.08
N PRO A 142 14.06 4.71 3.65
CA PRO A 142 13.04 4.23 2.70
C PRO A 142 11.60 4.33 3.26
N MET A 143 11.46 4.36 4.59
CA MET A 143 10.15 4.56 5.25
C MET A 143 9.62 6.00 5.16
N HIS A 144 10.45 6.99 4.81
CA HIS A 144 9.99 8.39 4.72
C HIS A 144 8.80 8.54 3.78
N GLN A 145 8.95 8.05 2.54
CA GLN A 145 7.90 8.14 1.54
C GLN A 145 6.66 7.30 1.91
N ALA A 146 6.86 6.14 2.53
CA ALA A 146 5.76 5.31 2.99
C ALA A 146 4.94 6.01 4.09
N LEU A 147 5.58 6.70 5.04
CA LEU A 147 4.89 7.51 6.06
C LEU A 147 4.10 8.67 5.44
N LEU A 148 4.66 9.36 4.43
CA LEU A 148 3.95 10.40 3.69
C LEU A 148 2.74 9.83 2.94
N ASN A 149 2.89 8.65 2.33
CA ASN A 149 1.79 7.95 1.67
C ASN A 149 0.69 7.58 2.67
N THR A 150 1.04 7.03 3.83
CA THR A 150 0.07 6.74 4.90
C THR A 150 -0.62 8.00 5.42
N ARG A 151 0.08 9.14 5.54
CA ARG A 151 -0.55 10.41 5.89
C ARG A 151 -1.62 10.82 4.86
N ALA A 152 -1.31 10.69 3.57
CA ALA A 152 -2.29 10.96 2.52
C ALA A 152 -3.50 9.98 2.60
N ASP A 153 -3.24 8.71 2.91
CA ASP A 153 -4.28 7.70 3.10
C ASP A 153 -5.20 8.03 4.30
N ILE A 154 -4.64 8.54 5.41
CA ILE A 154 -5.39 9.00 6.59
C ILE A 154 -6.29 10.18 6.24
N GLU A 155 -5.77 11.20 5.57
CA GLU A 155 -6.56 12.40 5.24
C GLU A 155 -7.69 12.06 4.24
N ALA A 156 -7.43 11.16 3.29
CA ALA A 156 -8.47 10.63 2.41
C ALA A 156 -9.52 9.83 3.19
N ALA A 157 -9.12 8.99 4.15
CA ALA A 157 -10.05 8.24 5.00
C ALA A 157 -10.93 9.16 5.86
N ARG A 158 -10.43 10.33 6.27
CA ARG A 158 -11.21 11.36 6.98
C ARG A 158 -12.16 12.15 6.06
N GLY A 159 -12.19 11.87 4.76
CA GLY A 159 -12.98 12.61 3.78
C GLY A 159 -12.51 14.06 3.59
N ARG A 160 -11.28 14.39 4.01
CA ARG A 160 -10.71 15.75 3.92
C ARG A 160 -10.16 16.04 2.53
N TYR A 161 -10.96 15.77 1.51
CA TYR A 161 -10.60 15.92 0.10
C TYR A 161 -10.25 17.37 -0.30
N GLY A 162 -10.74 18.37 0.46
CA GLY A 162 -10.43 19.79 0.26
C GLY A 162 -9.06 20.25 0.79
N LEU A 163 -8.35 19.40 1.54
CA LEU A 163 -6.97 19.68 1.98
C LEU A 163 -5.92 19.13 1.03
N LEU A 164 -6.33 18.35 0.02
CA LEU A 164 -5.42 17.91 -1.03
C LEU A 164 -5.05 19.13 -1.89
N PRO A 165 -3.79 19.23 -2.34
CA PRO A 165 -3.31 20.41 -3.03
C PRO A 165 -4.14 20.69 -4.29
N ALA A 166 -4.44 21.97 -4.51
CA ALA A 166 -5.28 22.42 -5.63
C ALA A 166 -4.66 22.11 -6.99
N GLU A 167 -3.32 22.07 -7.07
CA GLU A 167 -2.58 21.56 -8.21
C GLU A 167 -2.00 20.19 -7.87
N PRO A 168 -2.14 19.18 -8.75
CA PRO A 168 -1.50 17.90 -8.54
C PRO A 168 0.02 18.06 -8.50
N PRO A 169 0.72 17.28 -7.65
CA PRO A 169 2.17 17.28 -7.64
C PRO A 169 2.70 16.98 -9.04
N VAL A 170 3.91 17.48 -9.34
CA VAL A 170 4.51 17.30 -10.66
C VAL A 170 4.57 15.81 -11.00
N ALA A 171 4.10 15.46 -12.20
CA ALA A 171 4.16 14.09 -12.70
C ALA A 171 5.61 13.59 -12.65
N PHE A 172 5.84 12.48 -11.96
CA PHE A 172 7.14 11.83 -11.95
C PHE A 172 7.37 11.17 -13.32
N ALA A 173 8.63 11.20 -13.80
CA ALA A 173 9.01 10.53 -15.04
C ALA A 173 8.67 9.03 -15.06
N ALA A 174 8.49 8.43 -13.88
CA ALA A 174 8.13 7.04 -13.67
C ALA A 174 6.61 6.78 -13.51
N GLY A 175 5.72 7.75 -13.75
CA GLY A 175 4.26 7.55 -13.69
C GLY A 175 3.57 8.08 -12.42
N PRO A 176 2.30 7.69 -12.18
CA PRO A 176 1.50 8.27 -11.12
C PRO A 176 1.85 7.71 -9.72
N GLY A 177 2.19 8.60 -8.79
CA GLY A 177 2.34 8.27 -7.36
C GLY A 177 1.05 8.29 -6.54
N ASN A 178 1.11 7.87 -5.26
CA ASN A 178 -0.07 7.72 -4.37
C ASN A 178 -0.94 8.98 -4.28
N THR A 179 -0.32 10.15 -4.13
CA THR A 179 -1.05 11.44 -4.01
C THR A 179 -1.90 11.75 -5.24
N HIS A 180 -1.47 11.37 -6.44
CA HIS A 180 -2.27 11.57 -7.66
C HIS A 180 -3.57 10.76 -7.64
N ALA A 181 -3.53 9.54 -7.11
CA ALA A 181 -4.72 8.70 -7.00
C ALA A 181 -5.75 9.32 -6.04
N HIS A 182 -5.27 9.85 -4.91
CA HIS A 182 -6.13 10.55 -3.94
C HIS A 182 -6.72 11.85 -4.49
N ILE A 183 -5.92 12.65 -5.20
CA ILE A 183 -6.42 13.86 -5.86
C ILE A 183 -7.47 13.49 -6.91
N LEU A 184 -7.23 12.44 -7.70
CA LEU A 184 -8.18 12.00 -8.70
C LEU A 184 -9.52 11.59 -8.06
N LEU A 185 -9.50 10.78 -7.00
CA LEU A 185 -10.71 10.43 -6.24
C LEU A 185 -11.40 11.68 -5.67
N ALA A 186 -10.64 12.60 -5.06
CA ALA A 186 -11.18 13.85 -4.54
C ALA A 186 -11.86 14.72 -5.61
N LEU A 187 -11.29 14.79 -6.81
CA LEU A 187 -11.88 15.51 -7.94
C LEU A 187 -13.19 14.85 -8.41
N VAL A 188 -13.24 13.51 -8.40
CA VAL A 188 -14.47 12.75 -8.70
C VAL A 188 -15.56 13.02 -7.67
N GLU A 189 -15.25 12.91 -6.38
CA GLU A 189 -16.19 13.19 -5.28
C GLU A 189 -16.72 14.63 -5.30
N GLN A 190 -15.89 15.59 -5.73
CA GLN A 190 -16.29 17.00 -5.87
C GLN A 190 -17.04 17.31 -7.18
N GLY A 191 -17.25 16.32 -8.06
CA GLY A 191 -17.87 16.52 -9.38
C GLY A 191 -17.03 17.39 -10.33
N ARG A 192 -15.72 17.53 -10.09
CA ARG A 192 -14.78 18.31 -10.92
C ARG A 192 -14.31 17.48 -12.12
N THR A 193 -15.28 17.02 -12.92
CA THR A 193 -15.09 16.03 -14.00
C THR A 193 -13.98 16.41 -14.99
N ALA A 194 -13.96 17.66 -15.46
CA ALA A 194 -12.96 18.10 -16.44
C ALA A 194 -11.52 18.08 -15.89
N GLU A 195 -11.36 18.29 -14.59
CA GLU A 195 -10.06 18.26 -13.92
C GLU A 195 -9.62 16.84 -13.63
N ALA A 196 -10.55 16.00 -13.18
CA ALA A 196 -10.33 14.57 -13.00
C ALA A 196 -9.84 13.92 -14.30
N ARG A 197 -10.51 14.22 -15.42
CA ARG A 197 -10.11 13.72 -16.75
C ARG A 197 -8.71 14.18 -17.15
N ARG A 198 -8.40 15.48 -17.01
CA ARG A 198 -7.06 16.00 -17.32
C ARG A 198 -5.96 15.33 -16.52
N LEU A 199 -6.20 15.06 -15.23
CA LEU A 199 -5.25 14.36 -14.38
C LEU A 199 -5.10 12.88 -14.78
N ALA A 200 -6.21 12.21 -15.08
CA ALA A 200 -6.20 10.82 -15.54
C ALA A 200 -5.43 10.63 -16.86
N ASP A 201 -5.57 11.59 -17.78
CA ASP A 201 -4.93 11.58 -19.10
C ASP A 201 -3.46 12.04 -19.08
N ALA A 202 -2.97 12.57 -17.96
CA ALA A 202 -1.60 13.07 -17.83
C ALA A 202 -0.52 11.98 -17.80
N PHE A 203 -0.92 10.70 -17.69
CA PHE A 203 0.00 9.58 -17.51
C PHE A 203 -0.18 8.51 -18.58
N ASP A 204 0.94 8.07 -19.17
CA ASP A 204 0.97 6.82 -19.94
C ASP A 204 1.11 5.62 -18.99
N LEU A 205 -0.04 5.04 -18.62
CA LEU A 205 -0.08 3.88 -17.72
C LEU A 205 0.47 2.59 -18.35
N GLY A 206 0.61 2.54 -19.68
CA GLY A 206 1.21 1.40 -20.38
C GLY A 206 2.73 1.38 -20.27
N ALA A 207 3.34 2.57 -20.18
CA ALA A 207 4.78 2.74 -19.99
C ALA A 207 5.21 2.83 -18.51
N ALA A 208 4.26 3.04 -17.60
CA ALA A 208 4.55 3.12 -16.17
C ALA A 208 5.07 1.77 -15.61
N PRO A 209 6.13 1.78 -14.78
CA PRO A 209 6.67 0.59 -14.13
C PRO A 209 5.66 -0.02 -13.15
N ASP A 210 5.82 -1.32 -12.89
CA ASP A 210 5.02 -2.00 -11.87
C ASP A 210 5.23 -1.35 -10.49
N SER A 211 4.14 -1.12 -9.76
CA SER A 211 4.16 -0.54 -8.42
C SER A 211 2.78 -0.65 -7.76
N PHE A 212 2.73 -0.55 -6.44
CA PHE A 212 1.46 -0.42 -5.73
C PHE A 212 0.73 0.90 -6.05
N GLU A 213 1.48 1.96 -6.34
CA GLU A 213 0.95 3.29 -6.64
C GLU A 213 0.18 3.28 -7.96
N LEU A 214 0.73 2.61 -8.98
CA LEU A 214 0.05 2.39 -10.25
C LEU A 214 -1.27 1.63 -10.08
N ASN A 215 -1.29 0.59 -9.23
CA ASN A 215 -2.52 -0.16 -8.94
C ASN A 215 -3.59 0.75 -8.32
N ARG A 216 -3.20 1.61 -7.38
CA ARG A 216 -4.11 2.56 -6.74
C ARG A 216 -4.58 3.65 -7.69
N PHE A 217 -3.73 4.10 -8.61
CA PHE A 217 -4.11 5.03 -9.65
C PHE A 217 -5.07 4.43 -10.67
N LEU A 218 -4.89 3.15 -11.06
CA LEU A 218 -5.85 2.44 -11.90
C LEU A 218 -7.24 2.37 -11.25
N TYR A 219 -7.32 2.10 -9.95
CA TYR A 219 -8.58 2.18 -9.22
C TYR A 219 -9.19 3.59 -9.28
N ALA A 220 -8.40 4.63 -9.02
CA ALA A 220 -8.88 6.02 -9.08
C ALA A 220 -9.36 6.43 -10.49
N ARG A 221 -8.66 6.00 -11.55
CA ARG A 221 -9.09 6.23 -12.94
C ARG A 221 -10.36 5.45 -13.28
N GLY A 222 -10.49 4.23 -12.78
CA GLY A 222 -11.73 3.46 -12.89
C GLY A 222 -12.93 4.21 -12.28
N ALA A 223 -12.76 4.76 -11.07
CA ALA A 223 -13.80 5.58 -10.43
C ALA A 223 -14.15 6.83 -11.25
N GLN A 224 -13.12 7.52 -11.79
CA GLN A 224 -13.32 8.66 -12.68
C GLN A 224 -14.12 8.30 -13.94
N ARG A 225 -13.77 7.20 -14.63
CA ARG A 225 -14.50 6.72 -15.81
C ARG A 225 -15.94 6.32 -15.48
N ALA A 226 -16.14 5.64 -14.35
CA ALA A 226 -17.48 5.24 -13.90
C ALA A 226 -18.37 6.45 -13.62
N ALA A 227 -17.83 7.50 -13.00
CA ALA A 227 -18.54 8.76 -12.75
C ALA A 227 -18.93 9.50 -14.05
N GLU A 228 -18.21 9.26 -15.15
CA GLU A 228 -18.52 9.78 -16.48
C GLU A 228 -19.44 8.86 -17.30
N GLY A 229 -19.84 7.71 -16.75
CA GLY A 229 -20.69 6.72 -17.42
C GLY A 229 -19.92 5.74 -18.34
N ASP A 230 -18.60 5.82 -18.42
CA ASP A 230 -17.77 4.82 -19.12
C ASP A 230 -17.56 3.58 -18.23
N HIS A 231 -18.63 2.83 -18.02
CA HIS A 231 -18.60 1.62 -17.19
C HIS A 231 -17.72 0.51 -17.78
N ALA A 232 -17.54 0.48 -19.10
CA ALA A 232 -16.67 -0.50 -19.77
C ALA A 232 -15.19 -0.20 -19.51
N GLY A 233 -14.76 1.05 -19.72
CA GLY A 233 -13.40 1.50 -19.41
C GLY A 233 -13.09 1.46 -17.91
N ALA A 234 -14.07 1.77 -17.05
CA ALA A 234 -13.95 1.63 -15.60
C ALA A 234 -13.74 0.18 -15.18
N LEU A 235 -14.56 -0.74 -15.69
CA LEU A 235 -14.44 -2.17 -15.41
C LEU A 235 -13.07 -2.72 -15.83
N HIS A 236 -12.56 -2.31 -16.99
CA HIS A 236 -11.21 -2.68 -17.43
C HIS A 236 -10.15 -2.29 -16.40
N ASP A 237 -10.20 -1.05 -15.90
CA ASP A 237 -9.22 -0.55 -14.93
C ASP A 237 -9.33 -1.24 -13.56
N PHE A 238 -10.55 -1.50 -13.09
CA PHE A 238 -10.75 -2.23 -11.83
C PHE A 238 -10.26 -3.68 -11.90
N LEU A 239 -10.51 -4.38 -13.00
CA LEU A 239 -10.02 -5.75 -13.20
C LEU A 239 -8.50 -5.79 -13.34
N GLU A 240 -7.90 -4.81 -14.02
CA GLU A 240 -6.45 -4.70 -14.14
C GLU A 240 -5.79 -4.40 -12.77
N CYS A 241 -6.38 -3.48 -11.99
CA CYS A 241 -5.98 -3.23 -10.60
C CYS A 241 -6.02 -4.54 -9.78
N GLY A 242 -7.14 -5.26 -9.84
CA GLY A 242 -7.33 -6.53 -9.12
C GLY A 242 -6.32 -7.60 -9.51
N ARG A 243 -6.07 -7.78 -10.82
CA ARG A 243 -5.07 -8.73 -11.34
C ARG A 243 -3.68 -8.42 -10.79
N ARG A 244 -3.27 -7.14 -10.80
CA ARG A 244 -1.96 -6.71 -10.29
C ARG A 244 -1.84 -6.83 -8.78
N GLN A 245 -2.91 -6.58 -8.03
CA GLN A 245 -2.89 -6.77 -6.58
C GLN A 245 -2.85 -8.25 -6.19
N ALA A 246 -3.62 -9.10 -6.86
CA ALA A 246 -3.59 -10.55 -6.65
C ALA A 246 -2.19 -11.13 -6.93
N ALA A 247 -1.49 -10.65 -7.96
CA ALA A 247 -0.11 -11.05 -8.25
C ALA A 247 0.86 -10.78 -7.08
N ARG A 248 0.51 -9.86 -6.17
CA ARG A 248 1.31 -9.41 -5.01
C ARG A 248 0.83 -9.96 -3.67
N GLU A 249 -0.09 -10.94 -3.70
CA GLU A 249 -0.80 -11.47 -2.52
C GLU A 249 -1.56 -10.38 -1.75
N VAL A 250 -2.00 -9.32 -2.44
CA VAL A 250 -2.84 -8.26 -1.89
C VAL A 250 -4.26 -8.52 -2.38
N VAL A 251 -5.11 -9.02 -1.50
CA VAL A 251 -6.49 -9.40 -1.85
C VAL A 251 -7.54 -8.72 -0.96
N SER A 252 -7.13 -8.25 0.22
CA SER A 252 -8.01 -7.60 1.20
C SER A 252 -8.62 -6.31 0.64
N PRO A 253 -9.93 -6.08 0.84
CA PRO A 253 -10.63 -4.88 0.36
C PRO A 253 -10.08 -3.58 0.94
N VAL A 254 -9.42 -3.65 2.10
CA VAL A 254 -8.93 -2.48 2.84
C VAL A 254 -7.87 -1.67 2.09
N VAL A 255 -7.16 -2.29 1.15
CA VAL A 255 -6.15 -1.60 0.33
C VAL A 255 -6.82 -0.84 -0.82
N THR A 256 -7.63 -1.54 -1.60
CA THR A 256 -8.56 -0.96 -2.58
C THR A 256 -9.74 -1.91 -2.79
N PRO A 257 -10.98 -1.44 -2.71
CA PRO A 257 -12.16 -2.28 -2.87
C PRO A 257 -12.54 -2.45 -4.36
N TRP A 258 -11.60 -2.97 -5.17
CA TRP A 258 -11.76 -3.02 -6.63
C TRP A 258 -12.88 -3.96 -7.09
N ARG A 259 -13.20 -5.01 -6.30
CA ARG A 259 -14.27 -5.96 -6.68
C ARG A 259 -15.63 -5.31 -6.56
N THR A 260 -15.88 -4.52 -5.51
CA THR A 260 -17.12 -3.77 -5.34
C THR A 260 -17.34 -2.84 -6.54
N ALA A 261 -16.34 -2.03 -6.88
CA ALA A 261 -16.43 -1.10 -8.01
C ALA A 261 -16.59 -1.82 -9.36
N ALA A 262 -15.92 -2.96 -9.54
CA ALA A 262 -16.09 -3.81 -10.72
C ALA A 262 -17.49 -4.45 -10.79
N ALA A 263 -18.06 -4.86 -9.65
CA ALA A 263 -19.40 -5.42 -9.56
C ALA A 263 -20.47 -4.39 -9.96
N GLU A 264 -20.32 -3.13 -9.50
CA GLU A 264 -21.20 -2.03 -9.90
C GLU A 264 -21.14 -1.78 -11.41
N CYS A 265 -19.94 -1.74 -11.99
CA CYS A 265 -19.80 -1.61 -13.45
C CYS A 265 -20.41 -2.80 -14.20
N ARG A 266 -20.28 -4.03 -13.68
CA ARG A 266 -20.92 -5.23 -14.25
C ARG A 266 -22.44 -5.13 -14.22
N LEU A 267 -23.04 -4.61 -13.14
CA LEU A 267 -24.48 -4.37 -13.07
C LEU A 267 -24.93 -3.34 -14.12
N ALA A 268 -24.21 -2.22 -14.24
CA ALA A 268 -24.50 -1.19 -15.24
C ALA A 268 -24.40 -1.72 -16.69
N LEU A 269 -23.52 -2.70 -16.92
CA LEU A 269 -23.34 -3.36 -18.22
C LEU A 269 -24.25 -4.59 -18.42
N GLY A 270 -25.16 -4.89 -17.49
CA GLY A 270 -26.13 -5.99 -17.62
C GLY A 270 -25.58 -7.39 -17.32
N GLY A 271 -24.46 -7.49 -16.57
CA GLY A 271 -23.83 -8.75 -16.14
C GLY A 271 -24.03 -9.06 -14.64
N PRO A 272 -25.25 -9.37 -14.17
CA PRO A 272 -25.54 -9.52 -12.75
C PRO A 272 -24.91 -10.75 -12.11
N ARG A 273 -24.61 -11.82 -12.87
CA ARG A 273 -23.98 -13.03 -12.33
C ARG A 273 -22.52 -12.78 -11.97
N GLU A 274 -21.79 -12.13 -12.87
CA GLU A 274 -20.40 -11.73 -12.64
C GLU A 274 -20.29 -10.69 -11.53
N ALA A 275 -21.25 -9.76 -11.46
CA ALA A 275 -21.35 -8.80 -10.36
C ALA A 275 -21.52 -9.49 -9.00
N LEU A 276 -22.45 -10.47 -8.92
CA LEU A 276 -22.69 -11.21 -7.69
C LEU A 276 -21.43 -11.96 -7.22
N ALA A 277 -20.75 -12.66 -8.12
CA ALA A 277 -19.52 -13.39 -7.78
C ALA A 277 -18.41 -12.47 -7.23
N LEU A 278 -18.25 -11.28 -7.81
CA LEU A 278 -17.31 -10.27 -7.31
C LEU A 278 -17.69 -9.75 -5.93
N ALA A 279 -18.97 -9.43 -5.73
CA ALA A 279 -19.49 -8.91 -4.46
C ALA A 279 -19.41 -9.95 -3.33
N GLU A 280 -19.69 -11.22 -3.61
CA GLU A 280 -19.59 -12.32 -2.64
C GLU A 280 -18.16 -12.50 -2.14
N GLU A 281 -17.18 -12.48 -3.05
CA GLU A 281 -15.77 -12.62 -2.69
C GLU A 281 -15.28 -11.40 -1.89
N GLU A 282 -15.69 -10.19 -2.27
CA GLU A 282 -15.34 -8.99 -1.50
C GLU A 282 -15.92 -9.05 -0.08
N LEU A 283 -17.21 -9.42 0.05
CA LEU A 283 -17.86 -9.56 1.34
C LEU A 283 -17.19 -10.62 2.21
N ARG A 284 -16.77 -11.75 1.61
CA ARG A 284 -16.03 -12.80 2.33
C ARG A 284 -14.74 -12.24 2.94
N LEU A 285 -13.98 -11.44 2.19
CA LEU A 285 -12.74 -10.84 2.66
C LEU A 285 -12.97 -9.69 3.64
N ALA A 286 -13.99 -8.86 3.42
CA ALA A 286 -14.40 -7.80 4.33
C ALA A 286 -14.78 -8.37 5.70
N ARG A 287 -15.47 -9.51 5.74
CA ARG A 287 -15.79 -10.23 6.99
C ARG A 287 -14.57 -10.76 7.73
N VAL A 288 -13.47 -11.07 7.02
CA VAL A 288 -12.21 -11.44 7.70
C VAL A 288 -11.60 -10.21 8.36
N TRP A 289 -11.58 -9.07 7.67
CA TRP A 289 -11.01 -7.84 8.19
C TRP A 289 -11.85 -7.24 9.34
N ASP A 290 -13.17 -7.30 9.24
CA ASP A 290 -14.14 -6.98 10.29
C ASP A 290 -14.08 -5.51 10.77
N THR A 291 -14.05 -4.58 9.82
CA THR A 291 -14.28 -3.14 10.06
C THR A 291 -15.59 -2.69 9.41
N PRO A 292 -16.21 -1.59 9.88
CA PRO A 292 -17.44 -1.07 9.27
C PRO A 292 -17.30 -0.59 7.81
N ARG A 293 -16.07 -0.34 7.38
CA ARG A 293 -15.70 0.21 6.09
C ARG A 293 -15.67 -0.81 4.95
#